data_AF-A0A9N9IJ35-F1
#
_entry.id   AF-A0A9N9IJ35-F1
#
_cell.length_a   1.000
_cell.length_b   1.000
_cell.length_c   1.000
_cell.angle_alpha   90.00
_cell.angle_beta   90.00
_cell.angle_gamma   90.00
#
_symmetry.space_group_name_H-M   'P 1'
#
loop_
_entity.id
_entity.type
_entity.pdbx_description
1 polymer ?
#
loop_
_entity_poly.entity_id
_entity_poly.type
_entity_poly.pdbx_seq_one_letter_code
_entity_poly.pdbx_strand_id
1 'polypeptide(L)'
;QFSTSKNETFFIVESQHYGFRYFDNDHSEEGLERFKKKFFTSDLLKIDKKLLHFHSLFSHYRIVLEQPKNIHFNHLIHSNFMINNPKLLNISNKIMQILGGKGFYFGLHVRVGDGSFQNRLKENLKFINDELKKFLKNNTIPSLDTSYLNSNEKKKEYSTYSLQECLAHNLPIIYIATDAKKPIKTLKFLYDRFPCIFTLIDFNTDLKKFGKTSSNFAPNIDLLKFYIPIIDYLIVSYGGVFIGTVNSTFSRMAYEVHDLYRDGEFKHHF
;
A
#
# COMPACT_ATOMS: atom_id res chain seq x y z
N GLN A 1 -10.88 -4.00 29.52
CA GLN A 1 -9.93 -3.24 30.34
C GLN A 1 -9.12 -4.27 31.12
N PHE A 2 -7.80 -4.30 30.99
CA PHE A 2 -6.98 -5.26 31.73
C PHE A 2 -6.90 -4.80 33.20
N SER A 3 -7.32 -5.65 34.15
CA SER A 3 -7.31 -5.35 35.58
C SER A 3 -5.89 -5.46 36.16
N THR A 4 -4.98 -4.58 35.73
CA THR A 4 -3.59 -4.54 36.22
C THR A 4 -3.29 -3.22 36.91
N SER A 5 -2.65 -3.26 38.07
CA SER A 5 -2.24 -2.07 38.82
C SER A 5 -1.01 -1.39 38.20
N LYS A 6 -0.76 -0.11 38.52
CA LYS A 6 0.44 0.63 38.09
C LYS A 6 1.74 -0.08 38.51
N ASN A 7 1.72 -0.80 39.63
CA ASN A 7 2.89 -1.52 40.15
C ASN A 7 3.22 -2.81 39.37
N GLU A 8 2.26 -3.33 38.60
CA GLU A 8 2.40 -4.53 37.76
C GLU A 8 2.71 -4.19 36.30
N THR A 9 2.81 -2.91 35.97
CA THR A 9 3.06 -2.43 34.60
C THR A 9 4.45 -1.82 34.48
N PHE A 10 5.24 -2.29 33.53
CA PHE A 10 6.46 -1.63 33.10
C PHE A 10 6.17 -0.67 31.94
N PHE A 11 6.53 0.59 32.10
CA PHE A 11 6.28 1.62 31.09
C PHE A 11 7.56 1.88 30.29
N ILE A 12 7.51 1.60 28.99
CA ILE A 12 8.57 1.94 28.04
C ILE A 12 8.19 3.31 27.46
N VAL A 13 8.71 4.35 28.10
CA VAL A 13 8.38 5.75 27.80
C VAL A 13 9.39 6.29 26.80
N GLU A 14 8.89 6.89 25.72
CA GLU A 14 9.68 7.62 24.74
C GLU A 14 9.45 9.12 24.92
N SER A 15 10.53 9.90 25.07
CA SER A 15 10.45 11.37 25.15
C SER A 15 10.36 12.06 23.79
N GLN A 16 10.57 11.31 22.70
CA GLN A 16 10.56 11.81 21.33
C GLN A 16 10.13 10.72 20.36
N HIS A 17 9.69 11.15 19.17
CA HIS A 17 9.32 10.23 18.10
C HIS A 17 10.54 9.42 17.64
N TYR A 18 10.34 8.13 17.34
CA TYR A 18 11.41 7.20 16.98
C TYR A 18 12.47 7.02 18.09
N GLY A 19 12.04 6.91 19.35
CA GLY A 19 12.96 6.69 20.47
C GLY A 19 13.74 5.36 20.36
N PHE A 20 13.00 4.26 20.34
CA PHE A 20 13.53 2.90 20.34
C PHE A 20 13.21 2.14 19.05
N ARG A 21 14.25 1.51 18.48
CA ARG A 21 14.12 0.42 17.50
C ARG A 21 14.37 -0.88 18.25
N TYR A 22 13.45 -1.83 18.13
CA TYR A 22 13.50 -3.12 18.80
C TYR A 22 14.19 -4.16 17.93
N PHE A 23 15.07 -4.96 18.52
CA PHE A 23 15.86 -5.97 17.82
C PHE A 23 15.66 -7.32 18.49
N ASP A 24 15.38 -8.35 17.70
CA ASP A 24 15.26 -9.73 18.18
C ASP A 24 16.59 -10.49 18.24
N ASN A 25 17.67 -9.87 17.75
CA ASN A 25 19.04 -10.35 17.79
C ASN A 25 19.95 -9.37 18.53
N ASP A 26 20.53 -9.81 19.64
CA ASP A 26 21.43 -9.00 20.48
C ASP A 26 22.74 -8.63 19.77
N HIS A 27 23.11 -9.38 18.72
CA HIS A 27 24.30 -9.16 17.91
C HIS A 27 23.99 -8.48 16.56
N SER A 28 22.79 -7.92 16.42
CA SER A 28 22.35 -7.26 15.19
C SER A 28 23.33 -6.17 14.73
N GLU A 29 23.77 -6.28 13.48
CA GLU A 29 24.56 -5.24 12.80
C GLU A 29 23.67 -4.20 12.11
N GLU A 30 22.36 -4.43 12.07
CA GLU A 30 21.40 -3.52 11.45
C GLU A 30 21.44 -2.12 12.06
N GLY A 31 21.33 -1.09 11.22
CA GLY A 31 21.43 0.30 11.61
C GLY A 31 20.27 0.76 12.50
N LEU A 32 20.29 2.04 12.92
CA LEU A 32 19.17 2.63 13.66
C LEU A 32 18.14 3.32 12.77
N GLU A 33 18.41 3.49 11.47
CA GLU A 33 17.59 4.31 10.58
C GLU A 33 17.33 5.70 11.18
N ARG A 34 16.06 6.01 11.45
CA ARG A 34 15.60 7.26 12.07
C ARG A 34 15.54 7.21 13.60
N PHE A 35 15.74 6.03 14.18
CA PHE A 35 15.61 5.80 15.61
C PHE A 35 16.86 6.24 16.37
N LYS A 36 16.72 6.42 17.68
CA LYS A 36 17.80 6.94 18.53
C LYS A 36 18.54 5.88 19.30
N LYS A 37 17.89 4.76 19.62
CA LYS A 37 18.47 3.72 20.47
C LYS A 37 17.98 2.32 20.09
N LYS A 38 18.89 1.34 20.18
CA LYS A 38 18.56 -0.09 20.10
C LYS A 38 17.92 -0.53 21.42
N PHE A 39 16.88 -1.33 21.35
CA PHE A 39 16.27 -2.01 22.48
C PHE A 39 16.16 -3.49 22.14
N PHE A 40 16.82 -4.36 22.89
CA PHE A 40 16.82 -5.78 22.57
C PHE A 40 15.62 -6.49 23.19
N THR A 41 15.03 -7.43 22.47
CA THR A 41 13.94 -8.25 23.03
C THR A 41 14.40 -9.07 24.23
N SER A 42 15.68 -9.44 24.30
CA SER A 42 16.27 -10.09 25.48
C SER A 42 16.18 -9.22 26.73
N ASP A 43 16.22 -7.89 26.59
CA ASP A 43 16.03 -6.97 27.70
C ASP A 43 14.56 -6.91 28.14
N LEU A 44 13.61 -7.07 27.21
CA LEU A 44 12.19 -7.18 27.56
C LEU A 44 11.90 -8.43 28.38
N LEU A 45 12.56 -9.54 28.07
CA LEU A 45 12.41 -10.81 28.79
C LEU A 45 12.91 -10.76 30.24
N LYS A 46 13.80 -9.81 30.57
CA LYS A 46 14.31 -9.59 31.93
C LYS A 46 13.35 -8.80 32.82
N ILE A 47 12.27 -8.25 32.26
CA ILE A 47 11.32 -7.40 32.99
C ILE A 47 10.32 -8.27 33.75
N ASP A 48 10.44 -8.30 35.08
CA ASP A 48 9.49 -8.99 35.97
C ASP A 48 8.25 -8.13 36.25
N LYS A 49 7.50 -7.81 35.19
CA LYS A 49 6.21 -7.12 35.26
C LYS A 49 5.18 -7.84 34.39
N LYS A 50 3.95 -7.94 34.89
CA LYS A 50 2.86 -8.65 34.22
C LYS A 50 2.42 -7.98 32.91
N LEU A 51 2.59 -6.66 32.81
CA LEU A 51 2.20 -5.88 31.65
C LEU A 51 3.36 -5.00 31.18
N LEU A 52 3.66 -5.06 29.89
CA LEU A 52 4.52 -4.11 29.20
C LEU A 52 3.66 -3.08 28.49
N HIS A 53 3.87 -1.80 28.78
CA HIS A 53 3.17 -0.70 28.13
C HIS A 53 4.14 0.13 27.29
N PHE A 54 3.96 0.08 25.98
CA PHE A 54 4.76 0.82 25.01
C PHE A 54 4.08 2.14 24.69
N HIS A 55 4.78 3.26 24.85
CA HIS A 55 4.21 4.58 24.56
C HIS A 55 3.89 4.78 23.07
N SER A 56 4.71 4.20 22.18
CA SER A 56 4.48 4.22 20.74
C SER A 56 5.03 2.96 20.10
N LEU A 57 4.25 2.36 19.22
CA LEU A 57 4.69 1.31 18.28
C LEU A 57 4.73 1.84 16.83
N PHE A 58 4.70 3.16 16.65
CA PHE A 58 4.65 3.77 15.33
C PHE A 58 5.92 3.51 14.51
N SER A 59 5.74 3.29 13.20
CA SER A 59 6.74 2.93 12.18
C SER A 59 6.91 1.43 11.96
N HIS A 60 6.88 1.02 10.69
CA HIS A 60 7.11 -0.35 10.26
C HIS A 60 8.57 -0.79 10.39
N TYR A 61 9.52 0.15 10.47
CA TYR A 61 10.94 -0.17 10.73
C TYR A 61 11.26 -0.31 12.22
N ARG A 62 10.27 -0.19 13.10
CA ARG A 62 10.47 -0.17 14.55
C ARG A 62 10.93 -1.51 15.11
N ILE A 63 10.56 -2.62 14.48
CA ILE A 63 10.97 -3.96 14.89
C ILE A 63 11.89 -4.54 13.81
N VAL A 64 13.07 -4.97 14.20
CA VAL A 64 14.03 -5.69 13.37
C VAL A 64 13.96 -7.16 13.75
N LEU A 65 13.64 -7.97 12.75
CA LEU A 65 13.54 -9.42 12.88
C LEU A 65 14.66 -10.05 12.04
N GLU A 66 15.59 -10.71 12.71
CA GLU A 66 16.68 -11.47 12.11
C GLU A 66 16.59 -12.95 12.46
N GLN A 67 15.93 -13.30 13.57
CA GLN A 67 15.78 -14.69 13.98
C GLN A 67 14.80 -15.42 13.05
N PRO A 68 15.18 -16.55 12.41
CA PRO A 68 14.33 -17.24 11.44
C PRO A 68 12.93 -17.59 11.97
N LYS A 69 12.84 -17.98 13.25
CA LYS A 69 11.57 -18.29 13.92
C LYS A 69 10.63 -17.08 13.98
N ASN A 70 11.17 -15.89 14.28
CA ASN A 70 10.36 -14.69 14.42
C ASN A 70 9.95 -14.13 13.06
N ILE A 71 10.83 -14.21 12.06
CA ILE A 71 10.51 -13.88 10.66
C ILE A 71 9.35 -14.78 10.19
N HIS A 72 9.44 -16.09 10.40
CA HIS A 72 8.38 -17.03 10.03
C HIS A 72 7.06 -16.74 10.77
N PHE A 73 7.11 -16.45 12.07
CA PHE A 73 5.92 -16.08 12.83
C PHE A 73 5.30 -14.76 12.34
N ASN A 74 6.12 -13.77 11.97
CA ASN A 74 5.64 -12.53 11.37
C ASN A 74 4.94 -12.81 10.03
N HIS A 75 5.51 -13.65 9.18
CA HIS A 75 4.84 -14.09 7.94
C HIS A 75 3.52 -14.81 8.23
N LEU A 76 3.45 -15.66 9.25
CA LEU A 76 2.20 -16.30 9.64
C LEU A 76 1.14 -15.28 10.04
N ILE A 77 1.49 -14.27 10.84
CA ILE A 77 0.56 -13.19 11.19
C ILE A 77 0.10 -12.47 9.93
N HIS A 78 1.01 -11.95 9.13
CA HIS A 78 0.64 -11.12 7.98
C HIS A 78 -0.20 -11.90 6.96
N SER A 79 0.10 -13.18 6.71
CA SER A 79 -0.67 -14.02 5.77
C SER A 79 -2.09 -14.31 6.25
N ASN A 80 -2.31 -14.32 7.56
CA ASN A 80 -3.63 -14.59 8.15
C ASN A 80 -4.45 -13.32 8.44
N PHE A 81 -3.82 -12.14 8.44
CA PHE A 81 -4.48 -10.85 8.67
C PHE A 81 -4.97 -10.17 7.39
N MET A 82 -5.16 -10.94 6.32
CA MET A 82 -5.72 -10.47 5.06
C MET A 82 -7.17 -9.99 5.24
N ILE A 83 -7.53 -8.92 4.53
CA ILE A 83 -8.88 -8.36 4.58
C ILE A 83 -9.88 -9.39 4.04
N ASN A 84 -10.76 -9.86 4.92
CA ASN A 84 -11.78 -10.86 4.60
C ASN A 84 -13.19 -10.36 4.97
N ASN A 85 -13.59 -9.23 4.40
CA ASN A 85 -14.96 -8.73 4.54
C ASN A 85 -15.70 -8.88 3.21
N PRO A 86 -16.79 -9.69 3.13
CA PRO A 86 -17.47 -9.95 1.86
C PRO A 86 -17.97 -8.69 1.14
N LYS A 87 -18.39 -7.64 1.85
CA LYS A 87 -18.84 -6.40 1.22
C LYS A 87 -17.68 -5.68 0.53
N LEU A 88 -16.54 -5.57 1.20
CA LEU A 88 -15.31 -4.98 0.64
C LEU A 88 -14.80 -5.79 -0.54
N LEU A 89 -14.73 -7.11 -0.38
CA LEU A 89 -14.28 -8.02 -1.42
C LEU A 89 -15.18 -7.95 -2.65
N ASN A 90 -16.51 -7.91 -2.48
CA ASN A 90 -17.44 -7.85 -3.60
C ASN A 90 -17.28 -6.57 -4.43
N ILE A 91 -17.19 -5.39 -3.79
CA ILE A 91 -17.02 -4.14 -4.53
C ILE A 91 -15.65 -4.06 -5.20
N SER A 92 -14.59 -4.45 -4.50
CA SER A 92 -13.24 -4.47 -5.08
C SER A 92 -13.17 -5.46 -6.24
N ASN A 93 -13.69 -6.69 -6.09
CA ASN A 93 -13.72 -7.70 -7.16
C ASN A 93 -14.47 -7.20 -8.39
N LYS A 94 -15.60 -6.50 -8.19
CA LYS A 94 -16.35 -5.91 -9.29
C LYS A 94 -15.52 -4.88 -10.07
N ILE A 95 -14.84 -3.97 -9.37
CA ILE A 95 -13.98 -2.97 -10.02
C ILE A 95 -12.80 -3.65 -10.73
N MET A 96 -12.19 -4.66 -10.11
CA MET A 96 -11.12 -5.44 -10.73
C MET A 96 -11.58 -6.18 -11.99
N GLN A 97 -12.79 -6.74 -12.01
CA GLN A 97 -13.38 -7.34 -13.22
C GLN A 97 -13.57 -6.31 -14.33
N ILE A 98 -14.05 -5.12 -13.98
CA ILE A 98 -14.20 -4.01 -14.92
C ILE A 98 -12.84 -3.63 -15.53
N LEU A 99 -11.77 -3.61 -14.73
CA LEU A 99 -10.38 -3.35 -15.14
C LEU A 99 -9.74 -4.48 -15.99
N GLY A 100 -10.47 -5.51 -16.39
CA GLY A 100 -9.97 -6.66 -17.16
C GLY A 100 -9.69 -7.91 -16.34
N GLY A 101 -9.92 -7.88 -15.03
CA GLY A 101 -9.69 -8.99 -14.11
C GLY A 101 -8.41 -8.84 -13.29
N LYS A 102 -8.30 -9.61 -12.20
CA LYS A 102 -7.09 -9.64 -11.36
C LYS A 102 -5.89 -10.05 -12.20
N GLY A 103 -4.76 -9.35 -12.04
CA GLY A 103 -3.55 -9.62 -12.81
C GLY A 103 -3.49 -9.00 -14.21
N PHE A 104 -4.58 -8.40 -14.73
CA PHE A 104 -4.65 -7.89 -16.11
C PHE A 104 -4.53 -6.36 -16.23
N TYR A 105 -4.18 -5.67 -15.15
CA TYR A 105 -3.89 -4.24 -15.12
C TYR A 105 -2.67 -3.94 -14.24
N PHE A 106 -2.09 -2.76 -14.41
CA PHE A 106 -0.99 -2.26 -13.58
C PHE A 106 -1.57 -1.53 -12.36
N GLY A 107 -1.16 -1.92 -11.15
CA GLY A 107 -1.49 -1.22 -9.92
C GLY A 107 -0.39 -0.23 -9.54
N LEU A 108 -0.72 1.05 -9.43
CA LEU A 108 0.18 2.07 -8.92
C LEU A 108 -0.37 2.68 -7.64
N HIS A 109 0.48 2.90 -6.65
CA HIS A 109 0.12 3.74 -5.52
C HIS A 109 0.96 5.02 -5.52
N VAL A 110 0.27 6.16 -5.67
CA VAL A 110 0.88 7.50 -5.67
C VAL A 110 0.41 8.29 -4.46
N ARG A 111 1.24 8.32 -3.41
CA ARG A 111 1.04 9.16 -2.22
C ARG A 111 1.49 10.57 -2.52
N VAL A 112 0.54 11.51 -2.46
CA VAL A 112 0.76 12.93 -2.72
C VAL A 112 0.69 13.76 -1.44
N GLY A 113 -0.24 13.43 -0.55
CA GLY A 113 -0.54 14.23 0.63
C GLY A 113 0.59 14.25 1.66
N ASP A 114 0.65 15.38 2.40
CA ASP A 114 1.46 15.69 3.58
C ASP A 114 3.01 15.57 3.51
N GLY A 115 3.64 16.29 4.43
CA GLY A 115 5.05 16.17 4.83
C GLY A 115 6.04 15.94 3.70
N SER A 116 6.81 14.85 3.82
CA SER A 116 7.87 14.51 2.86
C SER A 116 7.33 14.06 1.50
N PHE A 117 6.09 13.59 1.41
CA PHE A 117 5.53 13.09 0.15
C PHE A 117 5.22 14.24 -0.81
N GLN A 118 4.71 15.36 -0.29
CA GLN A 118 4.53 16.58 -1.10
C GLN A 118 5.87 17.07 -1.68
N ASN A 119 6.90 17.11 -0.84
CA ASN A 119 8.24 17.59 -1.24
C ASN A 119 8.91 16.66 -2.27
N ARG A 120 8.65 15.35 -2.20
CA ARG A 120 9.23 14.33 -3.08
C ARG A 120 8.31 13.88 -4.22
N LEU A 121 7.18 14.55 -4.43
CA LEU A 121 6.19 14.14 -5.44
C LEU A 121 6.81 13.97 -6.83
N LYS A 122 7.65 14.91 -7.25
CA LYS A 122 8.32 14.86 -8.57
C LYS A 122 9.23 13.63 -8.70
N GLU A 123 10.00 13.33 -7.66
CA GLU A 123 10.91 12.18 -7.62
C GLU A 123 10.12 10.87 -7.64
N ASN A 124 9.07 10.77 -6.82
CA ASN A 124 8.18 9.61 -6.77
C ASN A 124 7.49 9.35 -8.12
N LEU A 125 6.98 10.39 -8.78
CA LEU A 125 6.36 10.27 -10.10
C LEU A 125 7.35 9.82 -11.17
N LYS A 126 8.59 10.31 -11.12
CA LYS A 126 9.66 9.90 -12.03
C LYS A 126 9.99 8.43 -11.83
N PHE A 127 10.23 8.01 -10.58
CA PHE A 127 10.49 6.61 -10.23
C PHE A 127 9.37 5.69 -10.73
N ILE A 128 8.11 6.00 -10.40
CA ILE A 128 6.95 5.21 -10.79
C ILE A 128 6.84 5.10 -12.32
N ASN A 129 7.06 6.19 -13.05
CA ASN A 129 7.07 6.16 -14.52
C ASN A 129 8.19 5.28 -15.07
N ASP A 130 9.40 5.39 -14.52
CA ASP A 130 10.55 4.65 -15.00
C ASP A 130 10.37 3.15 -14.77
N GLU A 131 9.87 2.75 -13.61
CA GLU A 131 9.51 1.36 -13.31
C GLU A 131 8.38 0.85 -14.22
N LEU A 132 7.30 1.62 -14.37
CA LEU A 132 6.18 1.24 -15.23
C LEU A 132 6.64 1.02 -16.68
N LYS A 133 7.50 1.91 -17.21
CA LYS A 133 8.06 1.75 -18.55
C LYS A 133 8.90 0.49 -18.70
N LYS A 134 9.65 0.09 -17.66
CA LYS A 134 10.41 -1.18 -17.68
C LYS A 134 9.46 -2.37 -17.78
N PHE A 135 8.42 -2.43 -16.95
CA PHE A 135 7.46 -3.53 -16.99
C PHE A 135 6.68 -3.62 -18.29
N LEU A 136 6.30 -2.47 -18.86
CA LEU A 136 5.63 -2.41 -20.16
C LEU A 136 6.53 -2.91 -21.30
N LYS A 137 7.81 -2.51 -21.31
CA LYS A 137 8.78 -2.98 -22.33
C LYS A 137 9.08 -4.48 -22.22
N ASN A 138 9.05 -5.02 -21.01
CA ASN A 138 9.32 -6.44 -20.77
C ASN A 138 8.09 -7.34 -21.06
N ASN A 139 6.99 -6.79 -21.60
CA ASN A 139 5.75 -7.52 -21.92
C ASN A 139 5.23 -8.37 -20.75
N THR A 140 5.28 -7.82 -19.53
CA THR A 140 4.84 -8.51 -18.30
C THR A 140 3.39 -8.99 -18.39
N ILE A 141 2.58 -8.30 -19.20
CA ILE A 141 1.26 -8.75 -19.64
C ILE A 141 1.37 -8.96 -21.16
N PRO A 142 1.25 -10.21 -21.65
CA PRO A 142 1.32 -10.51 -23.08
C PRO A 142 0.27 -9.74 -23.88
N SER A 143 0.56 -9.44 -25.16
CA SER A 143 -0.38 -8.85 -26.14
C SER A 143 -0.81 -7.39 -25.94
N LEU A 144 -0.18 -6.64 -25.03
CA LEU A 144 -0.46 -5.20 -24.88
C LEU A 144 0.18 -4.37 -26.01
N ASP A 145 -0.59 -3.44 -26.58
CA ASP A 145 -0.05 -2.43 -27.49
C ASP A 145 0.72 -1.37 -26.70
N THR A 146 2.04 -1.38 -26.84
CA THR A 146 2.95 -0.42 -26.21
C THR A 146 3.64 0.50 -27.22
N SER A 147 3.17 0.53 -28.47
CA SER A 147 3.75 1.31 -29.57
C SER A 147 3.85 2.81 -29.24
N TYR A 148 2.85 3.34 -28.52
CA TYR A 148 2.79 4.73 -28.06
C TYR A 148 3.94 5.14 -27.11
N LEU A 149 4.66 4.19 -26.50
CA LEU A 149 5.78 4.51 -25.61
C LEU A 149 7.02 5.01 -26.35
N ASN A 150 7.15 4.68 -27.65
CA ASN A 150 8.32 5.01 -28.47
C ASN A 150 8.08 6.20 -29.42
N SER A 151 6.86 6.71 -29.52
CA SER A 151 6.56 7.85 -30.39
C SER A 151 7.07 9.15 -29.79
N ASN A 152 8.00 9.82 -30.49
CA ASN A 152 8.40 11.22 -30.23
C ASN A 152 7.34 12.23 -30.73
N GLU A 153 6.24 11.75 -31.32
CA GLU A 153 5.16 12.60 -31.77
C GLU A 153 4.60 13.38 -30.57
N LYS A 154 4.52 14.70 -30.77
CA LYS A 154 3.89 15.63 -29.82
C LYS A 154 2.61 15.00 -29.32
N LYS A 155 2.56 14.77 -28.01
CA LYS A 155 1.38 14.47 -27.20
C LYS A 155 0.14 14.96 -27.95
N LYS A 156 -0.55 14.07 -28.69
CA LYS A 156 -1.99 14.24 -28.83
C LYS A 156 -2.46 14.46 -27.41
N GLU A 157 -3.32 15.45 -27.20
CA GLU A 157 -4.14 15.45 -26.02
C GLU A 157 -4.75 14.06 -26.00
N TYR A 158 -4.17 13.13 -25.22
CA TYR A 158 -4.75 11.82 -25.01
C TYR A 158 -6.00 12.17 -24.23
N SER A 159 -7.08 12.50 -24.97
CA SER A 159 -8.42 12.46 -24.45
C SER A 159 -8.49 11.14 -23.73
N THR A 160 -8.65 11.20 -22.41
CA THR A 160 -8.63 10.03 -21.54
C THR A 160 -9.51 8.97 -22.16
N TYR A 161 -8.89 7.88 -22.64
CA TYR A 161 -9.63 6.81 -23.28
C TYR A 161 -10.61 6.29 -22.24
N SER A 162 -11.86 6.11 -22.64
CA SER A 162 -12.78 5.33 -21.84
C SER A 162 -12.22 3.92 -21.66
N LEU A 163 -12.60 3.26 -20.58
CA LEU A 163 -12.16 1.90 -20.31
C LEU A 163 -12.50 0.93 -21.45
N GLN A 164 -13.64 1.14 -22.13
CA GLN A 164 -14.05 0.35 -23.28
C GLN A 164 -13.10 0.52 -24.46
N GLU A 165 -12.67 1.75 -24.74
CA GLU A 165 -11.68 2.01 -25.80
C GLU A 165 -10.31 1.42 -25.44
N CYS A 166 -9.88 1.54 -24.18
CA CYS A 166 -8.64 0.91 -23.70
C CYS A 166 -8.62 -0.60 -23.93
N LEU A 167 -9.72 -1.28 -23.57
CA LEU A 167 -9.87 -2.71 -23.78
C LEU A 167 -9.93 -3.06 -25.28
N ALA A 168 -10.66 -2.29 -26.09
CA ALA A 168 -10.79 -2.54 -27.52
C ALA A 168 -9.46 -2.41 -28.28
N HIS A 169 -8.57 -1.53 -27.82
CA HIS A 169 -7.25 -1.32 -28.41
C HIS A 169 -6.14 -2.14 -27.75
N ASN A 170 -6.46 -3.05 -26.82
CA ASN A 170 -5.48 -3.80 -26.02
C ASN A 170 -4.41 -2.90 -25.38
N LEU A 171 -4.82 -1.70 -24.92
CA LEU A 171 -3.92 -0.76 -24.27
C LEU A 171 -3.68 -1.15 -22.81
N PRO A 172 -2.48 -0.88 -22.25
CA PRO A 172 -2.19 -1.14 -20.84
C PRO A 172 -3.12 -0.35 -19.91
N ILE A 173 -3.94 -1.05 -19.15
CA ILE A 173 -4.80 -0.46 -18.12
C ILE A 173 -3.98 -0.20 -16.87
N ILE A 174 -4.02 1.04 -16.37
CA ILE A 174 -3.31 1.46 -15.17
C ILE A 174 -4.35 1.92 -14.14
N TYR A 175 -4.38 1.26 -13.00
CA TYR A 175 -5.16 1.71 -11.84
C TYR A 175 -4.25 2.43 -10.85
N ILE A 176 -4.62 3.64 -10.43
CA ILE A 176 -3.87 4.44 -9.47
C ILE A 176 -4.67 4.61 -8.18
N ALA A 177 -4.15 4.03 -7.10
CA ALA A 177 -4.52 4.39 -5.73
C ALA A 177 -3.82 5.70 -5.36
N THR A 178 -4.57 6.73 -4.95
CA THR A 178 -4.00 8.04 -4.60
C THR A 178 -4.90 8.83 -3.68
N ASP A 179 -4.29 9.65 -2.83
CA ASP A 179 -4.95 10.63 -1.97
C ASP A 179 -5.09 12.02 -2.63
N ALA A 180 -4.71 12.15 -3.90
CA ALA A 180 -4.87 13.39 -4.64
C ALA A 180 -6.35 13.74 -4.83
N LYS A 181 -6.76 14.94 -4.39
CA LYS A 181 -8.14 15.43 -4.58
C LYS A 181 -8.53 15.63 -6.05
N LYS A 182 -7.54 15.91 -6.92
CA LYS A 182 -7.72 16.12 -8.37
C LYS A 182 -6.65 15.34 -9.13
N PRO A 183 -6.75 13.99 -9.22
CA PRO A 183 -5.68 13.13 -9.75
C PRO A 183 -5.18 13.54 -11.13
N ILE A 184 -6.07 13.87 -12.08
CA ILE A 184 -5.68 14.30 -13.44
C ILE A 184 -4.75 15.53 -13.41
N LYS A 185 -5.08 16.53 -12.58
CA LYS A 185 -4.27 17.76 -12.46
C LYS A 185 -2.97 17.49 -11.72
N THR A 186 -3.05 16.77 -10.59
CA THR A 186 -1.91 16.52 -9.70
C THR A 186 -0.89 15.56 -10.33
N LEU A 187 -1.38 14.54 -11.04
CA LEU A 187 -0.59 13.47 -11.65
C LEU A 187 -0.47 13.67 -13.16
N LYS A 188 -0.60 14.92 -13.65
CA LYS A 188 -0.53 15.26 -15.09
C LYS A 188 0.67 14.63 -15.79
N PHE A 189 1.80 14.50 -15.08
CA PHE A 189 2.98 13.82 -15.59
C PHE A 189 2.70 12.38 -16.08
N LEU A 190 1.87 11.61 -15.38
CA LEU A 190 1.48 10.26 -15.78
C LEU A 190 0.39 10.29 -16.86
N TYR A 191 -0.66 11.11 -16.67
CA TYR A 191 -1.77 11.24 -17.63
C TYR A 191 -1.32 11.74 -19.01
N ASP A 192 -0.27 12.55 -19.10
CA ASP A 192 0.30 13.00 -20.36
C ASP A 192 1.07 11.90 -21.13
N ARG A 193 1.32 10.75 -20.50
CA ARG A 193 2.18 9.67 -21.02
C ARG A 193 1.46 8.36 -21.24
N PHE A 194 0.40 8.09 -20.48
CA PHE A 194 -0.35 6.85 -20.54
C PHE A 194 -1.84 7.16 -20.76
N PRO A 195 -2.46 6.59 -21.82
CA PRO A 195 -3.83 6.93 -22.21
C PRO A 195 -4.92 6.33 -21.30
N CYS A 196 -4.61 5.23 -20.62
CA CYS A 196 -5.56 4.36 -19.93
C CYS A 196 -5.32 4.33 -18.42
N ILE A 197 -5.44 5.50 -17.78
CA ILE A 197 -5.30 5.65 -16.33
C ILE A 197 -6.67 5.82 -15.69
N PHE A 198 -6.94 4.98 -14.69
CA PHE A 198 -8.15 5.01 -13.87
C PHE A 198 -7.77 5.13 -12.39
N THR A 199 -8.62 5.78 -11.62
CA THR A 199 -8.53 5.92 -10.16
C THR A 199 -9.87 5.51 -9.56
N LEU A 200 -9.93 5.43 -8.24
CA LEU A 200 -11.18 5.12 -7.55
C LEU A 200 -12.33 6.11 -7.89
N ILE A 201 -12.01 7.36 -8.25
CA ILE A 201 -13.00 8.39 -8.64
C ILE A 201 -13.78 7.97 -9.89
N ASP A 202 -13.13 7.26 -10.82
CA ASP A 202 -13.73 6.79 -12.06
C ASP A 202 -14.78 5.68 -11.83
N PHE A 203 -14.80 5.09 -10.63
CA PHE A 203 -15.74 4.04 -10.20
C PHE A 203 -16.76 4.51 -9.15
N ASN A 204 -16.98 5.82 -9.02
CA ASN A 204 -17.86 6.39 -7.99
C ASN A 204 -19.30 5.86 -8.06
N THR A 205 -19.80 5.50 -9.26
CA THR A 205 -21.13 4.89 -9.43
C THR A 205 -21.21 3.51 -8.78
N ASP A 206 -20.15 2.71 -8.83
CA ASP A 206 -20.08 1.42 -8.17
C ASP A 206 -19.85 1.57 -6.67
N LEU A 207 -19.04 2.54 -6.23
CA LEU A 207 -18.86 2.86 -4.82
C LEU A 207 -20.15 3.31 -4.13
N LYS A 208 -21.00 4.07 -4.82
CA LYS A 208 -22.33 4.44 -4.29
C LYS A 208 -23.20 3.23 -3.97
N LYS A 209 -23.00 2.10 -4.66
CA LYS A 209 -23.72 0.84 -4.40
C LYS A 209 -23.24 0.12 -3.14
N PHE A 210 -22.06 0.48 -2.62
CA PHE A 210 -21.59 -0.02 -1.32
C PHE A 210 -22.53 0.39 -0.18
N GLY A 211 -23.18 1.56 -0.33
CA GLY A 211 -24.17 2.07 0.61
C GLY A 211 -23.57 2.56 1.92
N LYS A 212 -24.45 3.02 2.82
CA LYS A 212 -24.06 3.38 4.19
C LYS A 212 -23.67 2.11 4.93
N THR A 213 -22.55 2.19 5.64
CA THR A 213 -22.09 1.09 6.49
C THR A 213 -21.87 1.64 7.88
N SER A 214 -22.54 1.09 8.89
CA SER A 214 -22.30 1.41 10.28
C SER A 214 -21.85 0.14 11.02
N SER A 215 -21.23 0.31 12.19
CA SER A 215 -20.98 -0.82 13.09
C SER A 215 -21.95 -0.78 14.26
N ASN A 216 -22.17 -1.93 14.88
CA ASN A 216 -22.94 -2.03 16.13
C ASN A 216 -22.33 -1.19 17.26
N PHE A 217 -21.02 -0.92 17.20
CA PHE A 217 -20.30 -0.11 18.19
C PHE A 217 -20.40 1.39 17.93
N ALA A 218 -20.71 1.80 16.69
CA ALA A 218 -20.83 3.19 16.28
C ALA A 218 -21.93 3.35 15.22
N PRO A 219 -23.21 3.16 15.59
CA PRO A 219 -24.32 3.09 14.62
C PRO A 219 -24.53 4.39 13.84
N ASN A 220 -24.11 5.52 14.41
CA ASN A 220 -24.26 6.87 13.82
C ASN A 220 -23.06 7.29 12.95
N ILE A 221 -22.02 6.47 12.85
CA ILE A 221 -20.84 6.77 12.05
C ILE A 221 -20.97 6.05 10.72
N ASP A 222 -20.97 6.81 9.62
CA ASP A 222 -20.81 6.23 8.29
C ASP A 222 -19.36 5.82 8.08
N LEU A 223 -19.14 4.50 8.11
CA LEU A 223 -17.84 3.87 7.98
C LEU A 223 -17.32 3.85 6.54
N LEU A 224 -18.13 4.26 5.54
CA LEU A 224 -17.73 4.26 4.14
C LEU A 224 -16.39 4.98 3.92
N LYS A 225 -16.16 6.11 4.59
CA LYS A 225 -14.90 6.87 4.48
C LYS A 225 -13.67 6.09 4.97
N PHE A 226 -13.83 5.16 5.91
CA PHE A 226 -12.76 4.30 6.40
C PHE A 226 -12.55 3.08 5.49
N TYR A 227 -13.59 2.66 4.78
CA TYR A 227 -13.52 1.55 3.83
C TYR A 227 -12.97 1.96 2.47
N ILE A 228 -13.12 3.22 2.04
CA ILE A 228 -12.59 3.72 0.77
C ILE A 228 -11.09 3.41 0.59
N PRO A 229 -10.20 3.73 1.54
CA PRO A 229 -8.78 3.37 1.42
C PRO A 229 -8.53 1.86 1.37
N ILE A 230 -9.38 1.06 2.02
CA ILE A 230 -9.27 -0.41 2.01
C ILE A 230 -9.71 -0.97 0.65
N ILE A 231 -10.74 -0.39 0.03
CA ILE A 231 -11.20 -0.76 -1.31
C ILE A 231 -10.10 -0.42 -2.32
N ASP A 232 -9.53 0.78 -2.24
CA ASP A 232 -8.42 1.25 -3.08
C ASP A 232 -7.18 0.34 -2.96
N TYR A 233 -6.85 0.00 -1.72
CA TYR A 233 -5.79 -0.94 -1.35
C TYR A 233 -5.98 -2.32 -1.98
N LEU A 234 -7.19 -2.89 -1.87
CA LEU A 234 -7.48 -4.19 -2.47
C LEU A 234 -7.31 -4.12 -3.99
N ILE A 235 -7.93 -3.13 -4.65
CA ILE A 235 -7.87 -3.03 -6.12
C ILE A 235 -6.42 -2.88 -6.58
N VAL A 236 -5.63 -2.01 -5.97
CA VAL A 236 -4.25 -1.78 -6.47
C VAL A 236 -3.33 -2.98 -6.24
N SER A 237 -3.52 -3.73 -5.15
CA SER A 237 -2.65 -4.87 -4.79
C SER A 237 -2.81 -6.09 -5.70
N TYR A 238 -4.01 -6.29 -6.27
CA TYR A 238 -4.31 -7.41 -7.17
C TYR A 238 -4.01 -7.12 -8.65
N GLY A 239 -3.30 -6.01 -8.95
CA GLY A 239 -2.74 -5.78 -10.29
C GLY A 239 -1.75 -6.88 -10.70
N GLY A 240 -1.48 -7.02 -12.00
CA GLY A 240 -0.46 -7.94 -12.51
C GLY A 240 0.96 -7.51 -12.16
N VAL A 241 1.13 -6.21 -11.98
CA VAL A 241 2.34 -5.52 -11.49
C VAL A 241 1.88 -4.49 -10.46
N PHE A 242 2.61 -4.36 -9.35
CA PHE A 242 2.39 -3.30 -8.37
C PHE A 242 3.63 -2.39 -8.21
N ILE A 243 3.44 -1.07 -8.29
CA ILE A 243 4.48 -0.06 -8.07
C ILE A 243 4.00 0.97 -7.06
N GLY A 244 4.60 0.96 -5.87
CA GLY A 244 4.24 1.84 -4.77
C GLY A 244 5.14 3.06 -4.61
N THR A 245 4.62 4.08 -3.94
CA THR A 245 5.41 5.20 -3.42
C THR A 245 6.35 4.72 -2.30
N VAL A 246 7.64 5.02 -2.42
CA VAL A 246 8.68 4.70 -1.43
C VAL A 246 8.34 5.27 -0.06
N ASN A 247 8.61 4.51 1.01
CA ASN A 247 8.33 4.86 2.41
C ASN A 247 6.85 5.03 2.79
N SER A 248 5.91 4.74 1.89
CA SER A 248 4.50 4.73 2.26
C SER A 248 4.11 3.40 2.90
N THR A 249 3.54 3.46 4.10
CA THR A 249 2.96 2.29 4.77
C THR A 249 1.86 1.64 3.94
N PHE A 250 1.08 2.44 3.19
CA PHE A 250 0.09 1.89 2.25
C PHE A 250 0.76 1.05 1.16
N SER A 251 1.84 1.57 0.54
CA SER A 251 2.59 0.82 -0.47
C SER A 251 3.15 -0.48 0.09
N ARG A 252 3.77 -0.43 1.28
CA ARG A 252 4.35 -1.60 1.97
C ARG A 252 3.32 -2.71 2.13
N MET A 253 2.16 -2.37 2.70
CA MET A 253 1.07 -3.34 2.89
C MET A 253 0.54 -3.86 1.55
N ALA A 254 0.46 -3.00 0.52
CA ALA A 254 -0.04 -3.41 -0.79
C ALA A 254 0.93 -4.39 -1.50
N TYR A 255 2.25 -4.21 -1.31
CA TYR A 255 3.25 -5.19 -1.73
C TYR A 255 3.05 -6.53 -1.05
N GLU A 256 2.80 -6.54 0.27
CA GLU A 256 2.56 -7.78 1.01
C GLU A 256 1.38 -8.59 0.42
N VAL A 257 0.27 -7.93 0.07
CA VAL A 257 -0.87 -8.60 -0.59
C VAL A 257 -0.54 -9.01 -2.01
N HIS A 258 0.17 -8.15 -2.75
CA HIS A 258 0.55 -8.42 -4.13
C HIS A 258 1.44 -9.66 -4.23
N ASP A 259 2.47 -9.77 -3.39
CA ASP A 259 3.39 -10.91 -3.38
C ASP A 259 2.69 -12.20 -2.98
N LEU A 260 1.86 -12.17 -1.93
CA LEU A 260 1.04 -13.32 -1.55
C LEU A 260 0.14 -13.79 -2.69
N TYR A 261 -0.48 -12.86 -3.40
CA TYR A 261 -1.34 -13.18 -4.53
C TYR A 261 -0.55 -13.74 -5.72
N ARG A 262 0.62 -13.18 -6.02
CA ARG A 262 1.41 -13.50 -7.23
C ARG A 262 2.27 -14.74 -7.08
N ASP A 263 2.92 -14.86 -5.93
CA ASP A 263 4.02 -15.80 -5.69
C ASP A 263 3.70 -16.80 -4.58
N GLY A 264 2.62 -16.58 -3.81
CA GLY A 264 2.26 -17.41 -2.66
C GLY A 264 3.13 -17.17 -1.42
N GLU A 265 4.05 -16.20 -1.47
CA GLU A 265 5.01 -15.88 -0.41
C GLU A 265 5.24 -14.37 -0.30
N PHE A 266 5.64 -13.89 0.88
CA PHE A 266 6.01 -12.47 1.08
C PHE A 266 7.41 -12.17 0.57
N LYS A 267 7.59 -11.02 -0.06
CA LYS A 267 8.93 -10.47 -0.33
C LYS A 267 9.13 -9.20 0.49
N HIS A 268 10.35 -9.03 1.01
CA HIS A 268 10.71 -7.77 1.65
C HIS A 268 10.96 -6.71 0.58
N HIS A 269 10.00 -5.81 0.42
CA HIS A 269 10.13 -4.64 -0.43
C HIS A 269 10.47 -3.40 0.42
N PHE A 270 11.63 -2.81 0.14
CA PHE A 270 12.22 -1.60 0.73
C PHE A 270 12.75 -1.72 2.16
#